data_AF-A0A6S7KAY8-F1
#
_entry.id   AF-A0A6S7KAY8-F1
#
_cell.length_a   1.000
_cell.length_b   1.000
_cell.length_c   1.000
_cell.angle_alpha   90.00
_cell.angle_beta   90.00
_cell.angle_gamma   90.00
#
_symmetry.space_group_name_H-M   'P 1'
#
loop_
_entity.id
_entity.type
_entity.pdbx_description
1 polymer ?
#
loop_
_entity_poly.entity_id
_entity_poly.type
_entity_poly.pdbx_seq_one_letter_code
_entity_poly.pdbx_strand_id
1 'polypeptide(L)'
;RITASHSGSGLLRSWSWNSSNFHLDDVLDSSYTDADHVPLYSLDSFSSDQVDEARDVCTANGLETTLLNNCVFDILATNDTSFADQQSLKIGCPNDCTGKGLCKNETCTCLDGWSGDDCSIGSCGNCSRGSCVEGFCQCDIGWEGAECDKKATCFVVDNCTSEVHGSCKTTDVCECNVGYTGLNCSIITNCNNVLNCSSNGDCVDMDVCKCHTGYSGSACNETSCESLGYCSGIPLIYFQNLF
;
A
#
# COMPACT_ATOMS: atom_id res chain seq x y z
N ARG A 1 9.63 7.95 -3.43
CA ARG A 1 9.54 7.28 -4.75
C ARG A 1 8.64 6.05 -4.64
N ILE A 2 7.65 5.90 -5.51
CA ILE A 2 6.87 4.65 -5.61
C ILE A 2 7.68 3.63 -6.41
N THR A 3 7.97 2.48 -5.80
CA THR A 3 8.74 1.40 -6.43
C THR A 3 7.85 0.31 -7.03
N ALA A 4 6.61 0.20 -6.52
CA ALA A 4 5.49 -0.49 -7.18
C ALA A 4 4.20 0.27 -6.85
N SER A 5 3.43 0.61 -7.88
CA SER A 5 2.16 1.34 -7.77
C SER A 5 0.98 0.39 -7.88
N HIS A 6 -0.02 0.56 -7.01
CA HIS A 6 -1.36 0.06 -7.23
C HIS A 6 -2.02 0.75 -8.45
N SER A 7 -3.03 0.13 -9.04
CA SER A 7 -3.66 0.67 -10.25
C SER A 7 -4.50 1.90 -9.94
N GLY A 8 -3.96 3.09 -10.25
CA GLY A 8 -4.63 4.37 -10.01
C GLY A 8 -3.96 5.22 -8.94
N SER A 9 -2.96 4.69 -8.23
CA SER A 9 -1.98 5.50 -7.52
C SER A 9 -0.93 6.05 -8.48
N GLY A 10 -0.05 6.89 -7.95
CA GLY A 10 0.89 7.68 -8.74
C GLY A 10 1.71 6.93 -9.78
N LEU A 11 2.19 7.65 -10.79
CA LEU A 11 3.01 7.08 -11.87
C LEU A 11 4.21 6.29 -11.30
N LEU A 12 4.50 5.09 -11.83
CA LEU A 12 5.64 4.29 -11.39
C LEU A 12 6.94 5.11 -11.48
N ARG A 13 7.72 5.16 -10.39
CA ARG A 13 8.93 6.00 -10.23
C ARG A 13 8.70 7.52 -10.27
N SER A 14 7.45 7.99 -10.20
CA SER A 14 7.18 9.41 -10.00
C SER A 14 7.51 9.84 -8.58
N TRP A 15 7.76 11.14 -8.47
CA TRP A 15 8.07 11.82 -7.23
C TRP A 15 7.10 12.97 -6.96
N SER A 16 6.31 13.41 -7.94
CA SER A 16 5.47 14.60 -7.80
C SER A 16 4.17 14.26 -7.08
N TRP A 17 3.82 15.02 -6.04
CA TRP A 17 2.56 14.90 -5.30
C TRP A 17 1.32 15.12 -6.18
N ASN A 18 1.40 15.93 -7.24
CA ASN A 18 0.36 16.04 -8.27
C ASN A 18 0.11 14.73 -9.03
N SER A 19 1.03 13.78 -8.90
CA SER A 19 1.01 12.47 -9.52
C SER A 19 1.26 11.35 -8.51
N SER A 20 1.07 11.58 -7.21
CA SER A 20 1.34 10.62 -6.13
C SER A 20 0.19 10.60 -5.12
N ASN A 21 -0.97 10.12 -5.56
CA ASN A 21 -2.04 9.72 -4.66
C ASN A 21 -1.67 8.33 -4.08
N PHE A 22 -0.87 8.32 -3.01
CA PHE A 22 -0.38 7.09 -2.38
C PHE A 22 -1.54 6.24 -1.85
N HIS A 23 -1.72 5.05 -2.44
CA HIS A 23 -2.63 4.01 -1.99
C HIS A 23 -1.96 3.17 -0.90
N LEU A 24 -2.75 2.56 0.01
CA LEU A 24 -2.21 1.74 1.11
C LEU A 24 -1.36 0.56 0.62
N ASP A 25 -1.68 0.04 -0.57
CA ASP A 25 -0.97 -1.08 -1.20
C ASP A 25 0.26 -0.65 -2.03
N ASP A 26 0.58 0.65 -2.09
CA ASP A 26 1.79 1.12 -2.78
C ASP A 26 3.05 0.74 -2.01
N VAL A 27 4.06 0.26 -2.74
CA VAL A 27 5.37 -0.01 -2.16
C VAL A 27 6.23 1.25 -2.27
N LEU A 28 6.34 1.95 -1.15
CA LEU A 28 7.28 3.06 -1.00
C LEU A 28 8.72 2.55 -1.06
N ASP A 29 9.61 3.38 -1.60
CA ASP A 29 11.05 3.16 -1.50
C ASP A 29 11.44 2.97 -0.02
N SER A 30 12.41 2.08 0.23
CA SER A 30 12.96 1.84 1.57
C SER A 30 13.42 3.13 2.25
N SER A 31 13.79 4.17 1.50
CA SER A 31 14.12 5.48 2.03
C SER A 31 13.00 6.15 2.84
N TYR A 32 11.75 5.70 2.70
CA TYR A 32 10.57 6.21 3.43
C TYR A 32 10.16 5.33 4.62
N THR A 33 10.65 4.09 4.69
CA THR A 33 10.28 3.13 5.74
C THR A 33 11.42 2.79 6.68
N ASP A 34 12.66 3.03 6.26
CA ASP A 34 13.87 2.86 7.07
C ASP A 34 14.19 4.16 7.84
N ALA A 35 14.02 4.11 9.16
CA ALA A 35 14.28 5.23 10.06
C ALA A 35 15.77 5.63 10.13
N ASP A 36 16.68 4.73 9.73
CA ASP A 36 18.12 4.97 9.68
C ASP A 36 18.59 5.40 8.27
N HIS A 37 17.67 5.51 7.31
CA HIS A 37 18.01 5.96 5.97
C HIS A 37 18.42 7.43 5.98
N VAL A 38 19.72 7.67 5.79
CA VAL A 38 20.27 9.00 5.55
C VAL A 38 20.38 9.21 4.04
N PRO A 39 19.61 10.13 3.43
CA PRO A 39 19.76 10.44 2.02
C PRO A 39 21.19 10.94 1.78
N LEU A 40 21.94 10.24 0.93
CA LEU A 40 23.26 10.69 0.48
C LEU A 40 23.05 11.70 -0.66
N TYR A 41 23.15 12.99 -0.35
CA TYR A 41 23.08 14.07 -1.33
C TYR A 41 24.36 14.06 -2.18
N SER A 42 24.33 13.42 -3.34
CA SER A 42 25.37 13.60 -4.37
C SER A 42 24.83 14.51 -5.46
N LEU A 43 25.48 15.66 -5.63
CA LEU A 43 25.21 16.61 -6.71
C LEU A 43 26.14 16.37 -7.91
N ASP A 44 27.02 15.37 -7.85
CA ASP A 44 28.09 15.13 -8.81
C ASP A 44 27.59 14.78 -10.21
N SER A 45 26.31 14.37 -10.30
CA SER A 45 25.64 14.03 -11.56
C SER A 45 24.93 15.22 -12.23
N PHE A 46 24.93 16.41 -11.62
CA PHE A 46 24.24 17.61 -12.12
C PHE A 46 25.23 18.70 -12.51
N SER A 47 24.86 19.53 -13.50
CA SER A 47 25.68 20.69 -13.90
C SER A 47 25.60 21.83 -12.87
N SER A 48 26.61 22.71 -12.86
CA SER A 48 26.63 23.90 -12.00
C SER A 48 25.38 24.75 -12.16
N ASP A 49 24.94 24.95 -13.41
CA ASP A 49 23.83 25.83 -13.74
C ASP A 49 22.50 25.29 -13.18
N GLN A 50 22.30 23.97 -13.23
CA GLN A 50 21.12 23.32 -12.64
C GLN A 50 21.12 23.45 -11.12
N VAL A 51 22.29 23.27 -10.49
CA VAL A 51 22.42 23.37 -9.03
C VAL A 51 22.17 24.81 -8.57
N ASP A 52 22.65 25.80 -9.32
CA ASP A 52 22.46 27.22 -9.01
C ASP A 52 20.99 27.64 -9.18
N GLU A 53 20.33 27.22 -10.27
CA GLU A 53 18.89 27.47 -10.48
C GLU A 53 18.04 26.88 -9.34
N ALA A 54 18.27 25.61 -8.96
CA ALA A 54 17.58 25.00 -7.84
C ALA A 54 17.85 25.72 -6.51
N ARG A 55 19.10 26.16 -6.29
CA ARG A 55 19.50 26.88 -5.07
C ARG A 55 18.83 28.25 -4.96
N ASP A 56 18.69 28.97 -6.07
CA ASP A 56 17.99 30.26 -6.10
C ASP A 56 16.52 30.10 -5.71
N VAL A 57 15.83 29.08 -6.23
CA VAL A 57 14.42 28.81 -5.86
C VAL A 57 14.29 28.44 -4.38
N CYS A 58 15.17 27.58 -3.85
CA CYS A 58 15.12 27.17 -2.44
C CYS A 58 15.46 28.30 -1.47
N THR A 59 16.46 29.13 -1.79
CA THR A 59 16.85 30.29 -0.95
C THR A 59 15.80 31.39 -0.98
N ALA A 60 15.13 31.62 -2.10
CA ALA A 60 14.01 32.56 -2.20
C ALA A 60 12.84 32.18 -1.26
N ASN A 61 12.71 30.90 -0.94
CA ASN A 61 11.75 30.36 0.03
C ASN A 61 12.24 30.40 1.49
N GLY A 62 13.40 31.01 1.76
CA GLY A 62 13.94 31.19 3.11
C GLY A 62 14.54 29.93 3.71
N LEU A 63 14.89 28.93 2.89
CA LEU A 63 15.51 27.69 3.35
C LEU A 63 17.02 27.88 3.55
N GLU A 64 17.54 27.34 4.66
CA GLU A 64 18.96 27.45 5.01
C GLU A 64 19.53 26.09 5.46
N THR A 65 20.86 25.97 5.47
CA THR A 65 21.59 24.81 6.04
C THR A 65 21.20 23.46 5.40
N THR A 66 20.90 22.44 6.22
CA THR A 66 20.47 21.10 5.78
C THR A 66 19.24 21.19 4.87
N LEU A 67 18.33 22.10 5.18
CA LEU A 67 17.06 22.24 4.48
C LEU A 67 17.21 22.76 3.06
N LEU A 68 18.12 23.72 2.90
CA LEU A 68 18.52 24.21 1.58
C LEU A 68 19.11 23.07 0.74
N ASN A 69 19.96 22.23 1.33
CA ASN A 69 20.58 21.12 0.61
C ASN A 69 19.55 20.04 0.21
N ASN A 70 18.58 19.74 1.09
CA ASN A 70 17.50 18.80 0.79
C ASN A 70 16.63 19.32 -0.36
N CYS A 71 16.17 20.58 -0.27
CA CYS A 71 15.36 21.21 -1.32
C CYS A 71 16.09 21.22 -2.67
N VAL A 72 17.37 21.59 -2.70
CA VAL A 72 18.16 21.59 -3.93
C VAL A 72 18.24 20.18 -4.53
N PHE A 73 18.51 19.17 -3.69
CA PHE A 73 18.54 17.78 -4.15
C PHE A 73 17.18 17.32 -4.68
N ASP A 74 16.08 17.64 -3.99
CA ASP A 74 14.73 17.26 -4.38
C ASP A 74 14.32 17.89 -5.71
N ILE A 75 14.56 19.18 -5.91
CA ILE A 75 14.31 19.85 -7.20
C ILE A 75 15.11 19.18 -8.32
N LEU A 76 16.39 18.88 -8.11
CA LEU A 76 17.25 18.27 -9.13
C LEU A 76 16.86 16.82 -9.45
N ALA A 77 16.53 16.05 -8.42
CA ALA A 77 16.14 14.65 -8.57
C ALA A 77 14.77 14.50 -9.25
N THR A 78 13.86 15.45 -9.03
CA THR A 78 12.50 15.42 -9.56
C THR A 78 12.31 16.26 -10.82
N ASN A 79 13.22 17.21 -11.07
CA ASN A 79 13.08 18.28 -12.06
C ASN A 79 11.77 19.07 -11.88
N ASP A 80 11.38 19.31 -10.62
CA ASP A 80 10.15 19.99 -10.23
C ASP A 80 10.44 21.06 -9.17
N THR A 81 10.39 22.34 -9.57
CA THR A 81 10.70 23.47 -8.68
C THR A 81 9.61 23.73 -7.64
N SER A 82 8.40 23.14 -7.80
CA SER A 82 7.31 23.30 -6.83
C SER A 82 7.63 22.65 -5.49
N PHE A 83 8.67 21.79 -5.42
CA PHE A 83 9.21 21.27 -4.17
C PHE A 83 9.78 22.37 -3.25
N ALA A 84 10.31 23.47 -3.78
CA ALA A 84 10.74 24.58 -2.92
C ALA A 84 9.56 25.30 -2.25
N ASP A 85 8.38 25.25 -2.87
CA ASP A 85 7.15 25.81 -2.30
C ASP A 85 6.52 24.85 -1.28
N GLN A 86 6.97 23.58 -1.25
CA GLN A 86 6.63 22.66 -0.17
C GLN A 86 7.39 23.10 1.08
N GLN A 87 6.69 23.83 1.96
CA GLN A 87 7.08 23.97 3.35
C GLN A 87 6.97 22.61 4.06
N SER A 88 7.83 21.64 3.73
CA SER A 88 8.12 20.51 4.60
C SER A 88 8.95 20.92 5.83
N LEU A 89 9.09 22.24 6.06
CA LEU A 89 10.01 22.79 7.05
C LEU A 89 9.45 23.91 7.92
N LYS A 90 8.13 24.13 7.85
CA LYS A 90 7.43 24.77 8.96
C LYS A 90 6.74 23.72 9.80
N ILE A 91 7.32 23.46 10.97
CA ILE A 91 6.61 22.92 12.13
C ILE A 91 5.33 23.75 12.31
N GLY A 92 4.16 23.10 12.32
CA GLY A 92 2.91 23.78 12.66
C GLY A 92 1.68 23.42 11.81
N CYS A 93 1.83 22.70 10.70
CA CYS A 93 0.67 22.15 10.00
C CYS A 93 0.16 20.88 10.72
N PRO A 94 -1.16 20.69 10.82
CA PRO A 94 -1.73 19.51 11.47
C PRO A 94 -1.35 18.26 10.65
N ASN A 95 -0.75 17.27 11.34
CA ASN A 95 -0.30 15.98 10.79
C ASN A 95 0.47 16.08 9.45
N ASP A 96 1.23 17.16 9.26
CA ASP A 96 1.97 17.43 8.01
C ASP A 96 1.10 17.33 6.74
N CYS A 97 -0.16 17.77 6.87
CA CYS A 97 -1.18 17.67 5.81
C CYS A 97 -1.36 16.25 5.28
N THR A 98 -1.04 15.22 6.08
CA THR A 98 -1.04 13.79 5.76
C THR A 98 -0.29 13.43 4.47
N GLY A 99 0.57 14.32 4.00
CA GLY A 99 1.13 14.30 2.65
C GLY A 99 0.13 14.65 1.53
N LYS A 100 -1.17 14.72 1.79
CA LYS A 100 -2.21 14.90 0.76
C LYS A 100 -2.57 16.38 0.52
N GLY A 101 -1.66 17.27 0.87
CA GLY A 101 -1.82 18.71 0.74
C GLY A 101 -0.50 19.45 0.90
N LEU A 102 -0.53 20.73 0.54
CA LEU A 102 0.57 21.66 0.71
C LEU A 102 0.40 22.40 2.03
N CYS A 103 1.40 22.32 2.91
CA CYS A 103 1.45 23.15 4.10
C CYS A 103 1.81 24.59 3.70
N LYS A 104 0.95 25.56 4.04
CA LYS A 104 1.21 26.98 3.81
C LYS A 104 0.74 27.79 5.01
N ASN A 105 1.68 28.43 5.70
CA ASN A 105 1.39 29.24 6.89
C ASN A 105 0.57 28.49 7.96
N GLU A 106 1.02 27.29 8.35
CA GLU A 106 0.37 26.45 9.38
C GLU A 106 -1.04 25.95 9.00
N THR A 107 -1.43 26.09 7.74
CA THR A 107 -2.71 25.60 7.20
C THR A 107 -2.45 24.67 6.01
N CYS A 108 -3.23 23.60 5.90
CA CYS A 108 -3.15 22.68 4.78
C CYS A 108 -4.01 23.13 3.60
N THR A 109 -3.40 23.21 2.42
CA THR A 109 -4.09 23.36 1.14
C THR A 109 -4.14 21.99 0.48
N CYS A 110 -5.28 21.33 0.53
CA CYS A 110 -5.40 19.93 0.08
C CYS A 110 -5.32 19.80 -1.44
N LEU A 111 -4.78 18.66 -1.88
CA LEU A 111 -4.80 18.25 -3.29
C LEU A 111 -6.24 17.97 -3.73
N ASP A 112 -6.49 18.01 -5.04
CA ASP A 112 -7.80 17.67 -5.59
C ASP A 112 -8.26 16.29 -5.12
N GLY A 113 -9.51 16.20 -4.68
CA GLY A 113 -10.07 14.99 -4.07
C GLY A 113 -9.78 14.81 -2.58
N TRP A 114 -9.06 15.73 -1.94
CA TRP A 114 -8.76 15.68 -0.51
C TRP A 114 -9.27 16.92 0.23
N SER A 115 -9.59 16.74 1.50
CA SER A 115 -10.20 17.77 2.34
C SER A 115 -9.95 17.50 3.83
N GLY A 116 -10.44 18.40 4.69
CA GLY A 116 -10.16 18.37 6.13
C GLY A 116 -8.96 19.24 6.51
N ASP A 117 -8.82 19.50 7.80
CA ASP A 117 -7.82 20.43 8.34
C ASP A 117 -6.37 19.97 8.04
N ASP A 118 -6.17 18.66 7.93
CA ASP A 118 -4.91 17.99 7.61
C ASP A 118 -4.97 17.18 6.31
N CYS A 119 -5.97 17.39 5.46
CA CYS A 119 -6.17 16.67 4.20
C CYS A 119 -6.38 15.16 4.33
N SER A 120 -6.77 14.66 5.51
CA SER A 120 -7.06 13.24 5.73
C SER A 120 -8.38 12.75 5.10
N ILE A 121 -9.30 13.66 4.76
CA ILE A 121 -10.63 13.30 4.27
C ILE A 121 -10.62 13.25 2.75
N GLY A 122 -10.45 12.05 2.22
CA GLY A 122 -10.51 11.79 0.80
C GLY A 122 -11.94 11.65 0.27
N SER A 123 -12.19 12.20 -0.91
CA SER A 123 -13.42 12.05 -1.69
C SER A 123 -13.08 11.36 -3.00
N CYS A 124 -13.71 10.23 -3.25
CA CYS A 124 -13.56 9.58 -4.55
C CYS A 124 -14.39 10.30 -5.60
N GLY A 125 -13.86 10.34 -6.83
CA GLY A 125 -14.65 10.62 -8.02
C GLY A 125 -15.62 9.47 -8.33
N ASN A 126 -15.74 9.10 -9.59
CA ASN A 126 -16.65 8.01 -10.00
C ASN A 126 -15.95 6.64 -9.94
N CYS A 127 -16.13 5.88 -8.85
CA CYS A 127 -15.67 4.49 -8.78
C CYS A 127 -16.64 3.57 -9.55
N SER A 128 -16.51 3.51 -10.88
CA SER A 128 -17.49 2.85 -11.76
C SER A 128 -17.74 1.38 -11.41
N ARG A 129 -16.69 0.67 -11.02
CA ARG A 129 -16.68 -0.77 -10.67
C ARG A 129 -15.87 -1.01 -9.40
N GLY A 130 -16.28 -0.37 -8.32
CA GLY A 130 -15.58 -0.45 -7.07
C GLY A 130 -16.28 0.32 -5.97
N SER A 131 -15.62 0.37 -4.82
CA SER A 131 -16.10 1.10 -3.64
C SER A 131 -15.12 2.20 -3.28
N CYS A 132 -15.64 3.35 -2.85
CA CYS A 132 -14.80 4.41 -2.31
C CYS A 132 -14.38 4.07 -0.87
N VAL A 133 -13.07 3.97 -0.64
CA VAL A 133 -12.48 3.73 0.68
C VAL A 133 -11.42 4.80 0.92
N GLU A 134 -11.66 5.66 1.91
CA GLU A 134 -10.71 6.71 2.34
C GLU A 134 -10.19 7.60 1.19
N GLY A 135 -11.02 7.89 0.18
CA GLY A 135 -10.65 8.72 -0.97
C GLY A 135 -10.06 7.96 -2.16
N PHE A 136 -9.93 6.64 -2.07
CA PHE A 136 -9.47 5.78 -3.16
C PHE A 136 -10.58 4.85 -3.64
N CYS A 137 -10.62 4.62 -4.96
CA CYS A 137 -11.49 3.58 -5.50
C CYS A 137 -10.83 2.21 -5.30
N GLN A 138 -11.39 1.41 -4.41
CA GLN A 138 -11.09 -0.01 -4.31
C GLN A 138 -11.87 -0.76 -5.39
N CYS A 139 -11.17 -1.18 -6.44
CA CYS A 139 -11.82 -1.81 -7.59
C CYS A 139 -12.27 -3.24 -7.31
N ASP A 140 -13.39 -3.61 -7.93
CA ASP A 140 -13.84 -4.98 -8.01
C ASP A 140 -12.80 -5.83 -8.74
N ILE A 141 -12.71 -7.12 -8.40
CA ILE A 141 -11.78 -8.07 -9.06
C ILE A 141 -11.96 -8.00 -10.59
N GLY A 142 -10.83 -7.87 -11.31
CA GLY A 142 -10.81 -7.75 -12.76
C GLY A 142 -11.02 -6.33 -13.28
N TRP A 143 -11.12 -5.34 -12.41
CA TRP A 143 -11.16 -3.92 -12.73
C TRP A 143 -10.00 -3.17 -12.09
N GLU A 144 -9.57 -2.12 -12.75
CA GLU A 144 -8.42 -1.33 -12.34
C GLU A 144 -8.50 0.11 -12.88
N GLY A 145 -7.55 0.94 -12.43
CA GLY A 145 -7.51 2.37 -12.74
C GLY A 145 -8.11 3.20 -11.60
N ALA A 146 -7.78 4.50 -11.57
CA ALA A 146 -8.17 5.40 -10.49
C ALA A 146 -9.70 5.51 -10.27
N GLU A 147 -10.49 5.21 -11.30
CA GLU A 147 -11.96 5.22 -11.30
C GLU A 147 -12.56 3.81 -11.50
N CYS A 148 -11.74 2.76 -11.48
CA CYS A 148 -12.16 1.38 -11.77
C CYS A 148 -12.89 1.24 -13.12
N ASP A 149 -12.44 1.98 -14.12
CA ASP A 149 -13.03 2.09 -15.45
C ASP A 149 -12.32 1.20 -16.48
N LYS A 150 -11.17 0.63 -16.12
CA LYS A 150 -10.37 -0.24 -17.00
C LYS A 150 -10.56 -1.69 -16.59
N LYS A 151 -10.76 -2.55 -17.59
CA LYS A 151 -10.81 -3.99 -17.37
C LYS A 151 -9.38 -4.54 -17.38
N ALA A 152 -9.02 -5.30 -16.34
CA ALA A 152 -7.73 -5.96 -16.23
C ALA A 152 -7.59 -7.07 -17.28
N THR A 153 -6.35 -7.31 -17.74
CA THR A 153 -6.02 -8.38 -18.68
C THR A 153 -4.76 -9.11 -18.24
N CYS A 154 -4.68 -10.43 -18.41
CA CYS A 154 -3.54 -11.24 -17.94
C CYS A 154 -2.85 -11.98 -19.08
N PHE A 155 -2.57 -11.29 -20.18
CA PHE A 155 -2.01 -11.92 -21.37
C PHE A 155 -0.59 -12.45 -21.13
N VAL A 156 0.20 -11.80 -20.26
CA VAL A 156 1.59 -12.21 -20.00
C VAL A 156 1.63 -13.47 -19.14
N VAL A 157 0.62 -13.70 -18.30
CA VAL A 157 0.50 -14.86 -17.40
C VAL A 157 -0.58 -15.84 -17.87
N ASP A 158 -0.71 -16.01 -19.19
CA ASP A 158 -1.56 -17.03 -19.82
C ASP A 158 -3.02 -17.04 -19.33
N ASN A 159 -3.60 -15.85 -19.10
CA ASN A 159 -4.96 -15.66 -18.60
C ASN A 159 -5.29 -16.55 -17.38
N CYS A 160 -4.32 -16.69 -16.47
CA CYS A 160 -4.46 -17.48 -15.24
C CYS A 160 -4.79 -18.97 -15.51
N THR A 161 -4.24 -19.51 -16.60
CA THR A 161 -4.44 -20.89 -17.11
C THR A 161 -5.86 -21.16 -17.60
N SER A 162 -6.88 -20.91 -16.76
CA SER A 162 -8.30 -20.99 -17.11
C SER A 162 -9.16 -20.38 -15.99
N GLU A 163 -10.44 -20.09 -16.28
CA GLU A 163 -11.40 -19.61 -15.28
C GLU A 163 -11.61 -20.57 -14.08
N VAL A 164 -11.27 -21.86 -14.25
CA VAL A 164 -11.32 -22.86 -13.16
C VAL A 164 -10.11 -22.71 -12.22
N HIS A 165 -8.98 -22.27 -12.75
CA HIS A 165 -7.72 -22.14 -12.00
C HIS A 165 -7.58 -20.77 -11.34
N GLY A 166 -8.11 -19.71 -11.96
CA GLY A 166 -8.06 -18.38 -11.40
C GLY A 166 -8.68 -17.33 -12.30
N SER A 167 -8.63 -16.09 -11.85
CA SER A 167 -9.11 -14.93 -12.59
C SER A 167 -8.13 -13.77 -12.50
N CYS A 168 -8.22 -12.83 -13.44
CA CYS A 168 -7.42 -11.62 -13.39
C CYS A 168 -7.86 -10.74 -12.24
N LYS A 169 -6.97 -10.52 -11.28
CA LYS A 169 -7.19 -9.55 -10.22
C LYS A 169 -6.95 -8.13 -10.72
N THR A 170 -5.74 -7.92 -11.25
CA THR A 170 -5.28 -6.71 -11.95
C THR A 170 -4.49 -7.13 -13.18
N THR A 171 -4.08 -6.19 -14.03
CA THR A 171 -3.34 -6.54 -15.25
C THR A 171 -2.10 -7.36 -14.92
N ASP A 172 -2.00 -8.53 -15.58
CA ASP A 172 -0.96 -9.55 -15.42
C ASP A 172 -0.75 -10.11 -13.99
N VAL A 173 -1.73 -9.92 -13.09
CA VAL A 173 -1.74 -10.50 -11.74
C VAL A 173 -2.97 -11.39 -11.57
N CYS A 174 -2.74 -12.67 -11.32
CA CYS A 174 -3.80 -13.66 -11.11
C CYS A 174 -4.20 -13.77 -9.64
N GLU A 175 -5.50 -13.85 -9.41
CA GLU A 175 -6.08 -14.40 -8.19
C GLU A 175 -6.42 -15.88 -8.46
N CYS A 176 -5.65 -16.77 -7.86
CA CYS A 176 -5.85 -18.21 -8.04
C CYS A 176 -6.99 -18.72 -7.18
N ASN A 177 -7.80 -19.60 -7.77
CA ASN A 177 -8.81 -20.34 -7.03
C ASN A 177 -8.14 -21.35 -6.09
N VAL A 178 -8.86 -21.74 -5.04
CA VAL A 178 -8.38 -22.71 -4.04
C VAL A 178 -7.89 -23.98 -4.74
N GLY A 179 -6.71 -24.47 -4.34
CA GLY A 179 -6.06 -25.62 -4.97
C GLY A 179 -5.07 -25.26 -6.09
N TYR A 180 -4.95 -23.98 -6.45
CA TYR A 180 -4.04 -23.50 -7.49
C TYR A 180 -3.14 -22.38 -6.97
N THR A 181 -1.88 -22.37 -7.43
CA THR A 181 -0.88 -21.35 -7.09
C THR A 181 0.05 -21.07 -8.28
N GLY A 182 1.01 -20.17 -8.06
CA GLY A 182 1.95 -19.69 -9.06
C GLY A 182 1.44 -18.49 -9.84
N LEU A 183 2.33 -17.88 -10.62
CA LEU A 183 2.07 -16.61 -11.31
C LEU A 183 0.88 -16.66 -12.28
N ASN A 184 0.59 -17.83 -12.86
CA ASN A 184 -0.52 -18.07 -13.77
C ASN A 184 -1.52 -19.12 -13.25
N CYS A 185 -1.50 -19.48 -11.97
CA CYS A 185 -2.38 -20.50 -11.38
C CYS A 185 -2.26 -21.91 -11.99
N SER A 186 -1.12 -22.24 -12.62
CA SER A 186 -0.92 -23.57 -13.21
C SER A 186 -0.47 -24.65 -12.20
N ILE A 187 0.02 -24.24 -11.03
CA ILE A 187 0.56 -25.16 -10.04
C ILE A 187 -0.58 -25.66 -9.16
N ILE A 188 -0.86 -26.97 -9.20
CA ILE A 188 -1.86 -27.58 -8.33
C ILE A 188 -1.23 -27.76 -6.94
N THR A 189 -1.86 -27.18 -5.92
CA THR A 189 -1.44 -27.35 -4.53
C THR A 189 -1.97 -28.68 -4.01
N ASN A 190 -1.18 -29.32 -3.16
CA ASN A 190 -1.65 -30.46 -2.37
C ASN A 190 -1.26 -30.26 -0.92
N CYS A 191 -2.10 -30.77 -0.03
CA CYS A 191 -1.94 -30.63 1.42
C CYS A 191 -1.96 -32.01 2.09
N ASN A 192 -1.50 -33.04 1.38
CA ASN A 192 -1.56 -34.42 1.86
C ASN A 192 -0.76 -34.62 3.15
N ASN A 193 0.36 -33.91 3.32
CA ASN A 193 1.20 -34.05 4.52
C ASN A 193 0.64 -33.27 5.72
N VAL A 194 -0.31 -32.36 5.49
CA VAL A 194 -1.04 -31.60 6.52
C VAL A 194 -2.52 -32.00 6.58
N LEU A 195 -2.80 -33.28 6.36
CA LEU A 195 -4.13 -33.90 6.50
C LEU A 195 -5.23 -33.22 5.67
N ASN A 196 -4.87 -32.64 4.52
CA ASN A 196 -5.76 -31.85 3.68
C ASN A 196 -6.51 -30.77 4.49
N CYS A 197 -5.77 -30.09 5.35
CA CYS A 197 -6.28 -29.05 6.25
C CYS A 197 -7.42 -29.53 7.15
N SER A 198 -7.48 -30.85 7.41
CA SER A 198 -8.50 -31.52 8.23
C SER A 198 -9.95 -31.18 7.85
N SER A 199 -10.18 -30.74 6.60
CA SER A 199 -11.45 -30.16 6.13
C SER A 199 -11.93 -28.91 6.90
N ASN A 200 -11.07 -28.30 7.72
CA ASN A 200 -11.33 -27.09 8.50
C ASN A 200 -10.45 -25.92 8.01
N GLY A 201 -9.98 -25.99 6.78
CA GLY A 201 -9.15 -24.96 6.17
C GLY A 201 -9.02 -25.16 4.68
N ASP A 202 -8.56 -24.11 4.01
CA ASP A 202 -8.31 -24.10 2.58
C ASP A 202 -6.81 -24.35 2.32
N CYS A 203 -6.48 -25.23 1.37
CA CYS A 203 -5.11 -25.47 0.94
C CYS A 203 -4.66 -24.32 0.03
N VAL A 204 -3.86 -23.41 0.56
CA VAL A 204 -3.45 -22.17 -0.14
C VAL A 204 -2.06 -22.25 -0.77
N ASP A 205 -1.24 -23.21 -0.33
CA ASP A 205 0.04 -23.56 -0.94
C ASP A 205 0.39 -25.03 -0.63
N MET A 206 1.51 -25.52 -1.16
CA MET A 206 2.04 -26.87 -0.90
C MET A 206 2.21 -27.11 0.61
N ASP A 207 1.35 -27.98 1.16
CA ASP A 207 1.27 -28.27 2.59
C ASP A 207 1.06 -27.03 3.49
N VAL A 208 0.46 -25.96 2.96
CA VAL A 208 0.10 -24.75 3.72
C VAL A 208 -1.41 -24.57 3.74
N CYS A 209 -1.97 -24.56 4.95
CA CYS A 209 -3.39 -24.39 5.20
C CYS A 209 -3.73 -23.00 5.72
N LYS A 210 -4.78 -22.41 5.17
CA LYS A 210 -5.50 -21.28 5.77
C LYS A 210 -6.70 -21.82 6.54
N CYS A 211 -6.60 -21.85 7.86
CA CYS A 211 -7.68 -22.41 8.68
C CYS A 211 -8.94 -21.54 8.65
N HIS A 212 -10.09 -22.21 8.62
CA HIS A 212 -11.39 -21.58 8.82
C HIS A 212 -11.51 -21.08 10.26
N THR A 213 -12.40 -20.11 10.48
CA THR A 213 -12.63 -19.50 11.79
C THR A 213 -12.91 -20.56 12.86
N GLY A 214 -12.16 -20.49 13.97
CA GLY A 214 -12.29 -21.45 15.08
C GLY A 214 -11.35 -22.65 14.98
N TYR A 215 -10.45 -22.67 14.01
CA TYR A 215 -9.42 -23.69 13.85
C TYR A 215 -8.02 -23.09 13.74
N SER A 216 -7.02 -23.83 14.19
CA SER A 216 -5.60 -23.45 14.17
C SER A 216 -4.69 -24.66 13.96
N GLY A 217 -3.38 -24.40 13.94
CA GLY A 217 -2.36 -25.41 13.65
C GLY A 217 -2.10 -25.54 12.15
N SER A 218 -0.95 -26.12 11.79
CA SER A 218 -0.53 -26.25 10.38
C SER A 218 -1.46 -27.13 9.54
N ALA A 219 -2.25 -28.01 10.18
CA ALA A 219 -3.23 -28.89 9.54
C ALA A 219 -4.69 -28.53 9.87
N CYS A 220 -4.94 -27.40 10.55
CA CYS A 220 -6.29 -26.97 10.98
C CYS A 220 -7.05 -28.03 11.80
N ASN A 221 -6.31 -28.87 12.54
CA ASN A 221 -6.85 -29.94 13.38
C ASN A 221 -7.05 -29.50 14.84
N GLU A 222 -6.56 -28.31 15.20
CA GLU A 222 -6.71 -27.76 16.54
C GLU A 222 -7.88 -26.78 16.55
N THR A 223 -8.65 -26.75 17.64
CA THR A 223 -9.70 -25.75 17.81
C THR A 223 -9.09 -24.45 18.33
N SER A 224 -9.31 -23.36 17.61
CA SER A 224 -8.94 -22.01 18.01
C SER A 224 -10.08 -21.31 18.74
N CYS A 225 -9.77 -20.65 19.85
CA CYS A 225 -10.73 -19.85 20.63
C CYS A 225 -10.71 -18.37 20.21
N GLU A 226 -10.07 -18.00 19.11
CA GLU A 226 -9.96 -16.61 18.64
C GLU A 226 -11.33 -15.97 18.37
N SER A 227 -12.28 -16.72 17.80
CA SER A 227 -13.65 -16.26 17.56
C SER A 227 -14.50 -16.15 18.84
N LEU A 228 -13.99 -16.65 19.97
CA LEU A 228 -14.62 -16.61 21.29
C LEU A 228 -13.87 -15.66 22.25
N GLY A 229 -12.91 -14.86 21.76
CA GLY A 229 -12.16 -13.90 22.56
C GLY A 229 -11.21 -14.55 23.59
N TYR A 230 -10.69 -15.75 23.30
CA TYR A 230 -9.90 -16.56 24.22
C TYR A 230 -10.66 -16.84 25.54
N CYS A 231 -11.59 -17.80 25.52
CA CYS A 231 -12.27 -18.21 26.76
C CYS A 231 -11.26 -18.70 27.82
N SER A 232 -10.93 -17.84 28.79
CA SER A 232 -10.24 -18.22 30.02
C SER A 232 -11.24 -18.88 30.97
N GLY A 233 -11.61 -20.14 30.69
CA GLY A 233 -12.41 -20.95 31.59
C GLY A 233 -11.60 -21.33 32.83
N ILE A 234 -11.89 -20.68 33.96
CA ILE A 234 -11.51 -21.22 35.28
C ILE A 234 -12.20 -22.59 35.40
N PRO A 235 -11.49 -23.67 35.78
CA PRO A 235 -12.14 -24.97 35.96
C PRO A 235 -13.07 -24.88 37.18
N LEU A 236 -14.39 -24.90 36.94
CA LEU A 236 -15.36 -25.16 38.01
C LEU A 236 -15.20 -26.62 38.43
N ILE A 237 -14.40 -26.84 39.48
CA ILE A 237 -14.34 -28.10 40.21
C ILE A 237 -15.74 -28.32 40.82
N TYR A 238 -16.53 -29.19 40.20
CA TYR A 238 -17.76 -29.72 40.80
C TYR A 238 -17.38 -30.66 41.95
N PHE A 239 -17.45 -30.17 43.19
CA PHE A 239 -17.63 -31.05 44.35
C PHE A 239 -19.08 -31.55 44.32
N GLN A 240 -19.31 -32.75 43.79
CA GLN A 240 -20.51 -33.51 44.11
C GLN A 240 -20.28 -34.22 45.45
N ASN A 241 -21.02 -33.75 46.46
CA ASN A 241 -21.27 -34.45 47.71
C ASN A 241 -21.76 -35.88 47.43
N LEU A 242 -21.08 -36.87 48.02
CA LEU A 242 -21.64 -38.20 48.24
C LEU A 242 -22.10 -38.29 49.70
N PHE A 243 -23.38 -38.62 49.86
CA PHE A 243 -24.01 -39.12 51.08
C PHE A 243 -23.30 -40.39 51.59
#